data_AF-A0A7W0FT41-F1
#
_entry.id   AF-A0A7W0FT41-F1
#
_cell.length_a   1.000
_cell.length_b   1.000
_cell.length_c   1.000
_cell.angle_alpha   90.00
_cell.angle_beta   90.00
_cell.angle_gamma   90.00
#
_symmetry.space_group_name_H-M   'P 1'
#
loop_
_entity.id
_entity.type
_entity.pdbx_description
1 polymer ?
#
loop_
_entity_poly.entity_id
_entity_poly.type
_entity_poly.pdbx_seq_one_letter_code
_entity_poly.pdbx_strand_id
1 'polypeptide(L)' 'MVSSRVTPDAASGDVAVELKGITKRFPGVVANDDVNLTVRRGTVHAVV' A
#
# COMPACT_ATOMS: atom_id res chain seq x y z
N MET A 1 -0.17 0.25 27.25
CA MET A 1 0.15 -0.31 25.92
C MET A 1 0.09 0.86 24.95
N VAL A 2 1.24 1.48 24.65
CA VAL A 2 1.30 2.75 23.90
C VAL A 2 0.94 2.49 22.44
N SER A 3 -0.17 3.08 21.99
CA SER A 3 -0.49 3.20 20.56
C SER A 3 0.47 4.22 19.95
N SER A 4 1.54 3.74 19.32
CA SER A 4 2.47 4.57 18.58
C SER A 4 1.80 5.03 17.28
N ARG A 5 1.46 6.31 17.19
CA ARG A 5 1.10 6.94 15.91
C ARG A 5 2.33 6.89 15.00
N VAL A 6 2.18 6.27 13.83
CA VAL A 6 3.15 6.37 12.75
C VAL A 6 3.31 7.85 12.41
N THR A 7 4.52 8.37 12.58
CA THR A 7 4.88 9.71 12.14
C THR A 7 5.01 9.67 10.62
N PRO A 8 4.30 10.49 9.85
CA PRO A 8 4.51 10.53 8.41
C PRO A 8 5.93 11.06 8.17
N ASP A 9 6.79 10.21 7.60
CA ASP A 9 8.13 10.60 7.17
C ASP A 9 8.03 11.74 6.13
N ALA A 10 8.95 12.70 6.15
CA ALA A 10 8.85 13.96 5.40
C ALA A 10 8.84 13.79 3.86
N ALA A 11 9.02 12.58 3.33
CA ALA A 11 8.74 12.22 1.93
C ALA A 11 7.23 12.07 1.60
N SER A 12 6.36 12.12 2.61
CA SER A 12 4.91 11.89 2.52
C SER A 12 4.14 12.94 1.71
N GLY A 13 4.78 14.05 1.31
CA GLY A 13 4.11 15.10 0.54
C GLY A 13 3.57 14.61 -0.81
N ASP A 14 4.17 13.55 -1.36
CA ASP A 14 3.88 13.08 -2.71
C ASP A 14 3.21 11.69 -2.78
N VAL A 15 3.08 10.98 -1.65
CA VAL A 15 2.37 9.70 -1.61
C VAL A 15 0.86 9.94 -1.55
N ALA A 16 0.13 9.38 -2.51
CA ALA A 16 -1.33 9.40 -2.54
C ALA A 16 -1.93 8.22 -1.77
N VAL A 17 -1.37 7.03 -1.98
CA VAL A 17 -1.83 5.77 -1.38
C VAL A 17 -0.63 4.89 -1.06
N GLU A 18 -0.66 4.25 0.11
CA GLU A 18 0.30 3.22 0.50
C GLU A 18 -0.46 1.94 0.88
N LEU A 19 -0.07 0.84 0.26
CA LEU A 19 -0.58 -0.50 0.47
C LEU A 19 0.55 -1.33 1.07
N LYS A 20 0.31 -1.96 2.23
CA LYS A 20 1.30 -2.76 2.95
C LYS A 20 0.76 -4.15 3.24
N GLY A 21 1.48 -5.18 2.82
CA GLY A 21 1.15 -6.60 3.04
C GLY A 21 -0.25 -6.98 2.60
N ILE A 22 -0.71 -6.48 1.46
CA ILE A 22 -2.08 -6.71 0.98
C ILE A 22 -2.17 -8.07 0.29
N THR A 23 -3.12 -8.89 0.73
CA THR A 23 -3.54 -10.12 0.04
C THR A 23 -4.86 -9.88 -0.70
N LYS A 24 -4.91 -10.19 -1.99
CA LYS A 24 -6.13 -10.16 -2.81
C LYS A 24 -6.62 -11.58 -3.05
N ARG A 25 -7.82 -11.89 -2.56
CA ARG A 25 -8.37 -13.25 -2.58
C ARG A 25 -9.71 -13.31 -3.28
N PHE A 26 -9.91 -14.38 -4.02
CA PHE A 26 -11.18 -14.80 -4.62
C PHE A 26 -11.51 -16.21 -4.10
N PRO A 27 -12.76 -16.70 -4.22
CA PRO A 27 -13.08 -18.07 -3.82
C PRO A 27 -12.12 -19.09 -4.44
N GLY A 28 -11.39 -19.82 -3.60
CA GLY A 28 -10.41 -20.83 -4.03
C GLY A 28 -9.08 -20.30 -4.58
N VAL A 29 -8.87 -18.98 -4.69
CA VAL A 29 -7.67 -18.41 -5.33
C VAL A 29 -7.10 -17.25 -4.52
N VAL A 30 -5.78 -17.27 -4.30
CA VAL A 30 -5.02 -16.08 -3.88
C VAL A 30 -4.45 -15.46 -5.14
N ALA A 31 -4.98 -14.29 -5.51
CA ALA A 31 -4.49 -13.57 -6.68
C ALA A 31 -3.21 -12.81 -6.36
N ASN A 32 -3.17 -12.14 -5.20
CA ASN A 32 -2.01 -11.39 -4.74
C ASN A 32 -1.73 -11.79 -3.29
N ASP A 33 -0.48 -11.97 -2.90
CA ASP A 33 -0.09 -12.31 -1.53
C ASP A 33 1.05 -11.41 -1.04
N ASP A 34 0.91 -10.90 0.19
CA ASP A 34 1.87 -10.00 0.86
C ASP A 34 2.41 -8.83 -0.01
N VAL A 35 1.52 -8.15 -0.75
CA VAL A 35 1.94 -7.11 -1.70
C VAL A 35 2.10 -5.75 -1.01
N ASN A 36 3.24 -5.10 -1.28
CA ASN A 36 3.53 -3.72 -0.90
C ASN A 36 3.53 -2.82 -2.14
N LEU A 37 2.76 -1.73 -2.14
CA LEU A 37 2.68 -0.78 -3.26
C LEU A 37 2.52 0.65 -2.74
N THR A 38 3.31 1.58 -3.27
CA THR A 38 3.17 3.02 -3.03
C THR A 38 2.79 3.72 -4.32
N VAL A 39 1.68 4.47 -4.30
CA VAL A 39 1.22 5.27 -5.44
C VAL A 39 1.41 6.75 -5.12
N ARG A 40 2.13 7.45 -6.00
CA ARG A 40 2.38 8.90 -5.89
C ARG A 40 1.26 9.72 -6.53
N ARG A 41 1.04 10.96 -6.06
CA ARG A 41 0.00 11.85 -6.61
C ARG A 41 0.26 12.14 -8.09
N GLY A 42 -0.82 12.18 -8.89
CA GLY A 42 -0.73 12.53 -10.31
C GLY A 42 -0.14 11.44 -11.22
N THR A 43 0.07 10.23 -10.72
CA THR A 43 0.66 9.12 -11.49
C THR A 43 -0.35 8.01 -11.77
N VAL A 44 -0.16 7.29 -12.88
CA VAL A 44 -0.89 6.05 -13.20
C VAL A 44 0.09 4.90 -13.16
N HIS A 45 -0.21 3.88 -12.35
CA HIS A 45 0.61 2.68 -12.21
C HIS A 45 -0.13 1.51 -12.85
N ALA A 46 0.43 0.98 -13.94
CA ALA A 46 -0.05 -0.25 -14.56
C ALA A 46 0.69 -1.44 -13.92
N VAL A 47 -0.07 -2.44 -13.47
CA VAL A 47 0.45 -3.68 -12.89
C VAL A 47 -0.20 -4.83 -13.66
N VAL A 48 0.60 -5.82 -14.07
CA VAL A 48 0.17 -7.00 -14.84
C VAL A 48 0.35 -8.28 -14.04
#